data_AF-A0A257VVK6-F1
#
_entry.id   AF-A0A257VVK6-F1
#
_cell.length_a   1.000
_cell.length_b   1.000
_cell.length_c   1.000
_cell.angle_alpha   90.00
_cell.angle_beta   90.00
_cell.angle_gamma   90.00
#
_symmetry.space_group_name_H-M   'P 1'
#
loop_
_entity.id
_entity.type
_entity.pdbx_description
1 polymer ?
#
loop_
_entity_poly.entity_id
_entity_poly.type
_entity_poly.pdbx_seq_one_letter_code
_entity_poly.pdbx_strand_id
1 'polypeptide(L)' 'MSEQFEHPTLSRPGLPEAQGLYSPANEHDACGIGFVVNIKGHRSHDIITKGVQILVNLTHRGACGCDPET' A
#
# COMPACT_ATOMS: atom_id res chain seq x y z
N MET A 1 22.28 -19.86 -35.50
CA MET A 1 22.57 -18.47 -35.08
C MET A 1 21.26 -17.93 -34.52
N SER A 2 20.93 -18.12 -33.24
CA SER A 2 21.30 -17.20 -32.14
C SER A 2 21.11 -15.76 -32.63
N GLU A 3 20.03 -15.08 -32.27
CA GLU A 3 19.80 -14.62 -30.90
C GLU A 3 18.31 -14.65 -30.54
N GLN A 4 18.02 -15.31 -29.42
CA GLN A 4 16.76 -15.21 -28.71
C GLN A 4 16.63 -13.77 -28.21
N PHE A 5 15.51 -13.12 -28.54
CA PHE A 5 15.08 -11.86 -27.93
C PHE A 5 14.90 -12.10 -26.41
N GLU A 6 15.97 -12.01 -25.64
CA GLU A 6 15.90 -11.84 -24.19
C GLU A 6 15.34 -10.45 -23.93
N HIS A 7 14.02 -10.36 -23.74
CA HIS A 7 13.48 -9.29 -22.91
C HIS A 7 13.78 -9.69 -21.47
N PRO A 8 14.65 -8.97 -20.73
CA PRO A 8 14.75 -9.18 -19.30
C PRO A 8 13.47 -8.60 -18.73
N THR A 9 12.43 -9.42 -18.57
CA THR A 9 11.38 -9.09 -17.62
C THR A 9 12.08 -9.02 -16.28
N LEU A 10 12.23 -7.80 -15.75
CA LEU A 10 12.71 -7.57 -14.40
C LEU A 10 11.68 -8.21 -13.46
N SER A 11 11.79 -9.52 -13.24
CA SER A 11 10.96 -10.28 -12.33
C SER A 11 11.37 -9.84 -10.92
N ARG A 12 10.65 -8.86 -10.39
CA ARG A 12 10.83 -8.40 -9.01
C ARG A 12 10.44 -9.58 -8.10
N PRO A 13 11.30 -10.00 -7.16
CA PRO A 13 11.00 -11.10 -6.26
C PRO A 13 9.66 -10.88 -5.57
N GLY A 14 8.76 -11.87 -5.64
CA GLY A 14 7.44 -11.83 -5.01
C GLY A 14 6.29 -11.31 -5.87
N LEU A 15 6.54 -10.89 -7.12
CA LEU A 15 5.48 -10.53 -8.06
C LEU A 15 5.27 -11.65 -9.11
N PRO A 16 4.03 -11.91 -9.56
CA PRO A 16 3.78 -12.82 -10.67
C PRO A 16 4.36 -12.28 -11.99
N GLU A 17 4.63 -13.18 -12.95
CA GLU A 17 5.03 -12.80 -14.31
C GLU A 17 3.91 -12.01 -15.02
N ALA A 18 4.29 -11.20 -16.01
CA ALA A 18 3.32 -10.45 -16.81
C ALA A 18 2.35 -11.41 -17.54
N GLN A 19 1.04 -11.22 -17.37
CA GLN A 19 0.01 -12.07 -17.95
C GLN A 19 -1.27 -11.28 -18.24
N GLY A 20 -1.81 -11.39 -19.46
CA GLY A 20 -3.01 -10.64 -19.85
C GLY A 20 -2.78 -9.12 -19.79
N LEU A 21 -3.67 -8.39 -19.11
CA LEU A 21 -3.54 -6.93 -18.88
C LEU A 21 -2.66 -6.57 -17.67
N TYR A 22 -2.20 -7.55 -16.89
CA TYR A 22 -1.35 -7.30 -15.74
C TYR A 22 0.11 -7.06 -16.16
N SER A 23 0.70 -5.97 -15.65
CA SER A 23 2.11 -5.61 -15.83
C SER A 23 2.75 -5.40 -14.46
N PRO A 24 3.76 -6.21 -14.05
CA PRO A 24 4.45 -6.04 -12.78
C PRO A 24 5.10 -4.67 -12.60
N ALA A 25 5.37 -3.95 -13.69
CA ALA A 25 5.93 -2.61 -13.66
C ALA A 25 4.97 -1.56 -13.08
N ASN A 26 3.67 -1.83 -13.09
CA ASN A 26 2.62 -0.96 -12.56
C ASN A 26 2.16 -1.36 -11.15
N GLU A 27 2.73 -2.42 -10.57
CA GLU A 27 2.36 -2.90 -9.23
C GLU A 27 3.03 -2.05 -8.14
N HIS A 28 2.20 -1.47 -7.26
CA HIS A 28 2.64 -0.54 -6.23
C HIS A 28 1.79 -0.69 -4.97
N ASP A 29 2.45 -0.87 -3.82
CA ASP A 29 1.78 -0.89 -2.52
C ASP A 29 1.16 0.49 -2.20
N ALA A 30 -0.15 0.51 -1.98
CA ALA A 30 -0.84 1.71 -1.54
C ALA A 30 -0.88 1.87 -0.01
N CYS A 31 -0.54 0.86 0.81
CA CYS A 31 -0.82 0.85 2.27
C CYS A 31 0.08 1.74 3.16
N GLY A 32 -0.48 2.33 4.23
CA GLY A 32 0.26 3.18 5.18
C GLY A 32 0.01 2.89 6.65
N ILE A 33 0.99 3.24 7.49
CA ILE A 33 0.94 3.10 8.95
C ILE A 33 1.35 4.41 9.63
N GLY A 34 0.84 4.66 10.83
CA GLY A 34 1.27 5.74 11.70
C GLY A 34 1.00 5.40 13.16
N PHE A 35 1.74 6.02 14.07
CA PHE A 35 1.59 5.78 15.50
C PHE A 35 1.66 7.09 16.28
N VAL A 36 1.06 7.08 17.45
CA VAL A 36 1.12 8.17 18.43
C VAL A 36 1.42 7.59 19.80
N VAL A 37 2.28 8.26 20.56
CA VAL A 37 2.65 7.85 21.91
C VAL A 37 2.71 9.06 22.84
N ASN A 38 2.27 8.87 24.08
CA ASN A 38 2.56 9.81 25.15
C ASN A 38 3.85 9.38 25.85
N ILE A 39 4.96 10.09 25.59
CA ILE A 39 6.29 9.74 26.14
C ILE A 39 6.36 9.82 27.67
N LYS A 40 5.42 10.54 28.31
CA LYS A 40 5.33 10.64 29.77
C LYS A 40 4.46 9.54 30.39
N GLY A 41 3.84 8.69 29.57
CA GLY A 41 3.01 7.57 30.01
C GLY A 41 1.64 7.96 30.60
N HIS A 42 1.26 9.24 30.54
CA HIS A 42 -0.03 9.67 31.06
C HIS A 42 -1.17 9.21 30.15
N ARG A 43 -2.17 8.55 30.76
CA ARG A 43 -3.41 8.19 30.07
C ARG A 43 -4.15 9.46 29.66
N SER A 44 -4.53 9.54 28.38
CA SER A 44 -5.36 10.62 27.84
C SER A 44 -6.17 10.11 26.66
N HIS A 45 -7.37 10.64 26.46
CA HIS A 45 -8.18 10.37 25.27
C HIS A 45 -7.58 10.99 23.99
N ASP A 46 -6.71 11.99 24.13
CA ASP A 46 -6.02 12.65 23.02
C ASP A 46 -5.25 11.68 22.11
N ILE A 47 -4.70 10.59 22.66
CA ILE A 47 -4.00 9.57 21.84
C ILE A 47 -4.96 8.86 20.88
N ILE A 48 -6.23 8.71 21.25
CA ILE A 48 -7.26 8.09 20.42
C ILE A 48 -7.65 9.06 19.32
N THR A 49 -7.93 10.32 19.67
CA THR A 49 -8.24 11.37 18.69
C THR A 49 -7.14 11.52 17.64
N LYS A 50 -5.87 11.54 18.07
CA LYS A 50 -4.71 11.58 17.17
C LYS A 50 -4.59 10.32 16.31
N GLY A 51 -4.87 9.15 16.88
CA GLY A 51 -4.90 7.89 16.14
C GLY A 51 -5.93 7.89 15.00
N VAL A 52 -7.14 8.38 15.27
CA VAL A 52 -8.18 8.55 14.24
C VAL A 52 -7.72 9.56 13.18
N GLN A 53 -7.11 10.67 13.57
CA GLN A 53 -6.61 11.66 12.62
C GLN A 53 -5.53 11.09 11.69
N ILE A 54 -4.67 10.20 12.18
CA ILE A 54 -3.70 9.46 11.34
C ILE A 54 -4.43 8.69 10.24
N LEU A 55 -5.50 7.96 10.58
CA LEU A 55 -6.28 7.18 9.61
C LEU A 55 -6.94 8.07 8.55
N VAL A 56 -7.52 9.20 8.95
CA VAL A 56 -8.08 10.20 8.02
C VAL A 56 -7.01 10.72 7.06
N ASN A 57 -5.81 10.99 7.56
CA ASN A 57 -4.71 11.46 6.72
C ASN A 57 -4.21 10.38 5.76
N LEU A 58 -4.40 9.10 6.07
CA LEU A 58 -4.03 7.96 5.23
C LEU A 58 -5.14 7.54 4.25
N THR A 59 -6.29 8.22 4.21
CA THR A 59 -7.40 7.80 3.33
C THR A 59 -7.03 7.80 1.85
N HIS A 60 -6.15 8.70 1.39
CA HIS A 60 -5.65 8.74 0.01
C HIS A 60 -4.80 7.52 -0.40
N ARG A 61 -4.49 6.66 0.57
CA ARG A 61 -3.68 5.44 0.45
C ARG A 61 -4.52 4.16 0.61
N GLY A 62 -5.82 4.31 0.89
CA GLY A 62 -6.76 3.20 1.01
C GLY A 62 -7.43 2.86 -0.31
N ALA A 63 -7.81 1.60 -0.48
CA ALA A 63 -8.82 1.24 -1.47
C ALA A 63 -10.18 1.79 -1.00
N CYS A 64 -10.94 2.40 -1.92
CA CYS A 64 -12.33 2.75 -1.68
C CYS A 64 -13.21 1.65 -2.29
N GLY A 65 -14.18 1.13 -1.54
CA GLY A 65 -15.21 0.27 -2.10
C GLY A 65 -16.12 1.12 -2.99
N CYS A 66 -16.24 0.78 -4.27
CA CYS A 66 -17.21 1.40 -5.18
C CYS A 66 -18.53 0.62 -5.26
N ASP A 67 -18.75 -0.32 -4.35
CA ASP A 67 -20.04 -1.00 -4.22
C ASP A 67 -20.97 -0.14 -3.36
N PRO A 68 -22.12 0.33 -3.89
CA PRO A 68 -23.05 1.17 -3.15
C PRO A 68 -23.70 0.47 -1.93
N GLU A 69 -23.55 -0.84 -1.76
CA GLU A 69 -24.06 -1.61 -0.61
C GLU A 69 -23.04 -1.82 0.53
N THR A 70 -21.93 -1.06 0.56
CA THR A 70 -21.01 -0.97 1.72
C THR A 70 -20.75 0.45 2.18
#